data_AF-A0A9X3X220-F1
#
_entry.id   AF-A0A9X3X220-F1
#
_cell.length_a   1.000
_cell.length_b   1.000
_cell.length_c   1.000
_cell.angle_alpha   90.00
_cell.angle_beta   90.00
_cell.angle_gamma   90.00
#
_symmetry.space_group_name_H-M   'P 1'
#
loop_
_entity.id
_entity.type
_entity.pdbx_description
1 polymer ?
#
loop_
_entity_poly.entity_id
_entity_poly.type
_entity_poly.pdbx_seq_one_letter_code
_entity_poly.pdbx_strand_id
1 'polypeptide(L)'
;MKKVSSALVGLFFAGSLLIAACSQPKQAEVPDVDKDTGGQDMAGEETAAKPEEGEGAKPAGEADLKQKCCASCKEALATDRSGTAPDQIPCADFTAALSPWCLEYFRANPTKASECQ
;
A
#
# COMPACT_ATOMS: atom_id res chain seq x y z
N MET A 1 20.62 36.42 30.78
CA MET A 1 19.66 37.34 31.44
C MET A 1 18.55 37.60 30.41
N LYS A 2 17.37 36.97 30.53
CA LYS A 2 16.08 37.61 30.91
C LYS A 2 15.82 38.90 30.08
N LYS A 3 14.76 39.06 29.28
CA LYS A 3 13.33 38.80 29.56
C LYS A 3 12.53 38.63 28.26
N VAL A 4 11.74 37.55 28.17
CA VAL A 4 10.51 37.46 27.36
C VAL A 4 9.35 37.83 28.29
N SER A 5 8.63 38.90 27.99
CA SER A 5 7.32 39.22 28.59
C SER A 5 6.28 38.43 27.79
N SER A 6 5.58 37.40 28.28
CA SER A 6 4.76 37.20 29.49
C SER A 6 3.40 37.91 29.45
N ALA A 7 2.35 37.07 29.34
CA ALA A 7 0.90 37.20 29.65
C ALA A 7 0.08 36.69 28.44
N LEU A 8 -0.53 35.50 28.37
CA LEU A 8 -1.18 34.60 29.36
C LEU A 8 -2.48 35.18 29.94
N VAL A 9 -3.58 35.06 29.20
CA VAL A 9 -4.99 34.91 29.63
C VAL A 9 -5.71 34.21 28.47
N GLY A 10 -6.15 32.95 28.59
CA GLY A 10 -7.48 32.58 29.11
C GLY A 10 -8.52 32.70 27.97
N LEU A 11 -9.43 31.78 27.67
CA LEU A 11 -10.13 30.80 28.48
C LEU A 11 -10.97 29.93 27.52
N PHE A 12 -11.04 28.62 27.76
CA PHE A 12 -12.18 27.72 27.58
C PHE A 12 -13.31 28.06 26.57
N PHE A 13 -13.51 27.17 25.59
CA PHE A 13 -14.80 26.55 25.24
C PHE A 13 -14.45 25.22 24.53
N ALA A 14 -14.48 24.06 25.20
CA ALA A 14 -15.65 23.27 25.52
C ALA A 14 -16.54 22.98 24.30
N GLY A 15 -16.49 21.72 23.85
CA GLY A 15 -17.65 21.04 23.28
C GLY A 15 -17.88 21.21 21.78
N SER A 16 -17.53 20.19 21.02
CA SER A 16 -18.50 19.48 20.17
C SER A 16 -17.86 18.19 19.65
N LEU A 17 -18.22 17.08 20.30
CA LEU A 17 -18.20 15.77 19.66
C LEU A 17 -19.06 15.87 18.40
N LEU A 18 -18.45 15.89 17.22
CA LEU A 18 -19.12 15.44 16.02
C LEU A 18 -18.70 13.99 15.81
N ILE A 19 -19.47 13.10 16.46
CA ILE A 19 -19.61 11.71 16.03
C ILE A 19 -20.25 11.79 14.65
N ALA A 20 -19.43 11.87 13.61
CA ALA A 20 -19.86 11.54 12.27
C ALA A 20 -20.09 10.03 12.26
N ALA A 21 -21.31 9.65 12.65
CA ALA A 21 -21.87 8.34 12.43
C ALA A 21 -21.95 8.10 10.92
N CYS A 22 -20.83 7.68 10.33
CA CYS A 22 -20.85 7.03 9.03
C CYS A 22 -21.46 5.64 9.24
N SER A 23 -22.78 5.61 9.16
CA SER A 23 -23.60 4.41 9.01
C SER A 23 -22.97 3.47 7.98
N GLN A 24 -22.82 2.20 8.37
CA GLN A 24 -22.43 1.12 7.47
C GLN A 24 -23.33 1.15 6.22
N PRO A 25 -22.78 1.08 5.00
CA PRO A 25 -23.63 0.92 3.83
C PRO A 25 -24.38 -0.41 3.96
N LYS A 26 -25.72 -0.32 3.94
CA LYS A 26 -26.59 -1.48 3.73
C LYS A 26 -26.13 -2.16 2.44
N GLN A 27 -25.63 -3.40 2.56
CA GLN A 27 -25.40 -4.25 1.39
C GLN A 27 -26.71 -4.33 0.61
N ALA A 28 -26.64 -3.98 -0.67
CA ALA A 28 -27.71 -4.21 -1.61
C ALA A 28 -28.02 -5.72 -1.63
N GLU A 29 -29.30 -6.02 -1.57
CA GLU A 29 -29.92 -7.33 -1.67
C GLU A 29 -29.33 -8.10 -2.85
N VAL A 30 -28.57 -9.15 -2.57
CA VAL A 30 -28.12 -10.11 -3.60
C VAL A 30 -29.33 -10.99 -3.96
N PRO A 31 -29.79 -11.01 -5.22
CA PRO A 31 -30.84 -11.93 -5.62
C PRO A 31 -30.32 -13.38 -5.52
N ASP A 32 -31.05 -14.17 -4.74
CA ASP A 32 -30.90 -15.60 -4.54
C ASP A 32 -31.06 -16.33 -5.88
N VAL A 33 -29.96 -16.82 -6.45
CA VAL A 33 -29.98 -17.69 -7.63
C VAL A 33 -29.84 -19.13 -7.14
N ASP A 34 -30.90 -19.61 -6.50
CA ASP A 34 -31.15 -21.05 -6.35
C ASP A 34 -32.28 -21.45 -7.31
N LYS A 35 -31.88 -21.88 -8.51
CA LYS A 35 -32.71 -22.72 -9.37
C LYS A 35 -31.85 -23.57 -10.29
N ASP A 36 -31.44 -24.68 -9.70
CA ASP A 36 -31.30 -26.01 -10.28
C ASP A 36 -31.95 -26.16 -11.68
N THR A 37 -31.19 -26.55 -12.72
CA THR A 37 -31.37 -27.82 -13.45
C THR A 37 -30.25 -28.01 -14.49
N GLY A 38 -29.42 -29.03 -14.25
CA GLY A 38 -28.79 -29.97 -15.20
C GLY A 38 -28.33 -29.57 -16.61
N GLY A 39 -27.09 -29.96 -16.92
CA GLY A 39 -26.80 -30.57 -18.23
C GLY A 39 -25.55 -30.10 -18.95
N GLN A 40 -24.44 -30.79 -18.64
CA GLN A 40 -23.45 -31.31 -19.60
C GLN A 40 -22.58 -30.36 -20.45
N ASP A 41 -21.27 -30.61 -20.28
CA ASP A 41 -20.21 -30.59 -21.29
C ASP A 41 -19.83 -29.24 -21.93
N MET A 42 -18.98 -28.51 -21.20
CA MET A 42 -17.76 -27.99 -21.81
C MET A 42 -16.57 -28.34 -20.91
N ALA A 43 -16.02 -29.54 -21.17
CA ALA A 43 -14.59 -29.75 -20.99
C ALA A 43 -13.85 -28.72 -21.85
N GLY A 44 -13.45 -27.63 -21.22
CA GLY A 44 -12.58 -26.61 -21.78
C GLY A 44 -11.47 -26.38 -20.78
N GLU A 45 -10.50 -27.30 -20.80
CA GLU A 45 -9.13 -27.17 -20.29
C GLU A 45 -8.93 -26.09 -19.22
N GLU A 46 -9.04 -26.52 -17.97
CA GLU A 46 -8.47 -25.83 -16.81
C GLU A 46 -6.94 -25.84 -16.97
N THR A 47 -6.42 -25.03 -17.89
CA THR A 47 -5.13 -24.36 -17.68
C THR A 47 -5.47 -23.03 -17.03
N ALA A 48 -6.02 -23.10 -15.81
CA ALA A 48 -5.68 -22.09 -14.84
C ALA A 48 -4.16 -22.16 -14.75
N ALA A 49 -3.48 -21.20 -15.40
CA ALA A 49 -2.07 -20.99 -15.15
C ALA A 49 -1.93 -20.99 -13.63
N LYS A 50 -1.30 -22.05 -13.10
CA LYS A 50 -0.77 -22.09 -11.75
C LYS A 50 -0.18 -20.69 -11.55
N PRO A 51 -0.69 -19.87 -10.61
CA PRO A 51 -0.03 -18.61 -10.31
C PRO A 51 1.42 -18.99 -10.09
N GLU A 52 2.30 -18.51 -10.96
CA GLU A 52 3.70 -18.84 -10.86
C GLU A 52 4.10 -18.54 -9.42
N GLU A 53 4.55 -19.57 -8.72
CA GLU A 53 5.16 -19.46 -7.41
C GLU A 53 6.41 -18.60 -7.59
N GLY A 54 6.23 -17.29 -7.59
CA GLY A 54 7.24 -16.28 -7.87
C GLY A 54 6.98 -14.96 -7.17
N GLU A 55 5.75 -14.71 -6.70
CA GLU A 55 5.43 -13.65 -5.73
C GLU A 55 5.35 -14.28 -4.33
N GLY A 56 6.39 -14.14 -3.51
CA GLY A 56 6.29 -14.47 -2.08
C GLY A 56 7.40 -15.34 -1.51
N ALA A 57 8.40 -15.74 -2.27
CA ALA A 57 9.61 -16.32 -1.69
C ALA A 57 10.41 -15.21 -0.99
N LYS A 58 10.21 -15.06 0.33
CA LYS A 58 11.02 -14.17 1.18
C LYS A 58 12.50 -14.42 0.88
N PRO A 59 13.23 -13.43 0.35
CA PRO A 59 14.63 -13.58 -0.01
C PRO A 59 15.47 -14.06 1.20
N ALA A 60 16.41 -14.98 0.96
CA ALA A 60 17.25 -15.55 2.00
C ALA A 60 18.39 -14.57 2.34
N GLY A 61 18.10 -13.56 3.16
CA GLY A 61 19.09 -12.64 3.73
C GLY A 61 18.88 -11.17 3.37
N GLU A 62 19.21 -10.26 4.29
CA GLU A 62 18.91 -8.82 4.22
C GLU A 62 19.51 -8.10 2.99
N ALA A 63 20.66 -8.55 2.50
CA ALA A 63 21.27 -8.02 1.29
C ALA A 63 20.49 -8.41 0.01
N ASP A 64 19.98 -9.65 -0.05
CA ASP A 64 19.13 -10.14 -1.15
C ASP A 64 17.76 -9.44 -1.13
N LEU A 65 17.26 -9.14 0.08
CA LEU A 65 16.07 -8.31 0.29
C LEU A 65 16.25 -6.91 -0.32
N LYS A 66 17.33 -6.21 0.05
CA LYS A 66 17.60 -4.85 -0.46
C LYS A 66 17.67 -4.81 -1.98
N GLN A 67 18.41 -5.74 -2.58
CA GLN A 67 18.62 -5.77 -4.03
C GLN A 67 17.30 -6.00 -4.78
N LYS A 68 16.49 -6.97 -4.35
CA LYS A 68 15.19 -7.26 -4.98
C LYS A 68 14.22 -6.09 -4.85
N CYS A 69 14.14 -5.47 -3.67
CA CYS A 69 13.27 -4.31 -3.49
C CYS A 69 13.76 -3.08 -4.24
N CYS A 70 15.07 -2.87 -4.35
CA CYS A 70 15.62 -1.81 -5.15
C CYS A 70 15.36 -2.00 -6.65
N ALA A 71 15.36 -3.23 -7.16
CA ALA A 71 14.99 -3.51 -8.55
C ALA A 71 13.53 -3.08 -8.81
N SER A 72 12.60 -3.52 -7.96
CA SER A 72 11.18 -3.17 -8.08
C SER A 72 10.94 -1.66 -7.90
N CYS A 73 11.67 -1.00 -6.99
CA CYS A 73 11.61 0.46 -6.83
C CYS A 73 12.07 1.21 -8.09
N LYS A 74 13.13 0.74 -8.77
CA LYS A 74 13.60 1.34 -10.03
C LYS A 74 12.59 1.18 -11.15
N GLU A 75 11.95 0.01 -11.25
CA GLU A 75 10.90 -0.23 -12.24
C GLU A 75 9.70 0.70 -12.00
N ALA A 76 9.28 0.85 -10.74
CA ALA A 76 8.23 1.78 -10.36
C ALA A 76 8.61 3.24 -10.70
N LEU A 77 9.84 3.66 -10.38
CA LEU A 77 10.36 4.98 -10.72
C LEU A 77 10.35 5.25 -12.23
N ALA A 78 10.66 4.25 -13.06
CA ALA A 78 10.63 4.40 -14.52
C ALA A 78 9.22 4.71 -15.06
N THR A 79 8.18 4.32 -14.32
CA THR A 79 6.78 4.61 -14.64
C THR A 79 6.24 5.86 -13.93
N ASP A 80 7.01 6.43 -13.00
CA ASP A 80 6.59 7.59 -12.23
C ASP A 80 6.42 8.84 -13.11
N ARG A 81 5.31 9.55 -12.89
CA ARG A 81 4.95 10.77 -13.62
C ARG A 81 4.86 11.98 -12.69
N SER A 82 5.33 11.86 -11.44
CA SER A 82 5.25 12.95 -10.47
C SER A 82 6.13 14.15 -10.83
N GLY A 83 7.18 13.95 -11.65
CA GLY A 83 8.18 14.96 -11.96
C GLY A 83 9.15 15.23 -10.81
N THR A 84 9.08 14.44 -9.74
CA THR A 84 9.97 14.55 -8.59
C THR A 84 11.33 13.94 -8.92
N ALA A 85 12.41 14.53 -8.40
CA ALA A 85 13.74 13.99 -8.60
C ALA A 85 13.94 12.68 -7.79
N PRO A 86 14.68 11.68 -8.29
CA PRO A 86 14.87 10.39 -7.61
C PRO A 86 15.49 10.48 -6.20
N ASP A 87 16.20 11.56 -5.89
CA ASP A 87 16.77 11.84 -4.56
C ASP A 87 15.74 12.34 -3.54
N GLN A 88 14.52 12.63 -3.99
CA GLN A 88 13.42 13.06 -3.15
C GLN A 88 12.26 12.06 -3.10
N ILE A 89 12.29 11.00 -3.91
CA ILE A 89 11.25 9.97 -3.92
C ILE A 89 11.66 8.83 -2.98
N PRO A 90 10.98 8.61 -1.86
CA PRO A 90 11.11 7.40 -1.07
C PRO A 90 10.60 6.19 -1.88
N CYS A 91 11.34 5.08 -1.87
CA CYS A 91 10.84 3.86 -2.52
C CYS A 91 9.50 3.40 -1.93
N ALA A 92 9.26 3.65 -0.64
CA ALA A 92 7.99 3.33 0.03
C ALA A 92 6.75 4.03 -0.56
N ASP A 93 6.91 5.09 -1.37
CA ASP A 93 5.78 5.80 -1.99
C ASP A 93 5.20 5.05 -3.20
N PHE A 94 5.96 4.11 -3.78
CA PHE A 94 5.51 3.23 -4.87
C PHE A 94 4.59 2.10 -4.38
N THR A 95 3.64 2.42 -3.52
CA THR A 95 2.71 1.49 -2.87
C THR A 95 1.87 0.66 -3.83
N ALA A 96 1.65 1.15 -5.05
CA ALA A 96 0.90 0.44 -6.09
C ALA A 96 1.76 -0.51 -6.94
N ALA A 97 3.08 -0.30 -6.96
CA ALA A 97 4.01 -1.03 -7.84
C ALA A 97 4.96 -1.97 -7.08
N LEU A 98 5.16 -1.73 -5.77
CA LEU A 98 5.96 -2.59 -4.91
C LEU A 98 5.13 -3.70 -4.29
N SER A 99 5.76 -4.86 -4.12
CA SER A 99 5.18 -5.95 -3.32
C SER A 99 5.02 -5.55 -1.84
N PRO A 100 4.06 -6.15 -1.10
CA PRO A 100 3.85 -5.84 0.31
C PRO A 100 5.10 -6.03 1.18
N TRP A 101 5.91 -7.05 0.84
CA TRP A 101 7.14 -7.32 1.57
C TRP A 101 8.21 -6.25 1.32
N CYS A 102 8.31 -5.68 0.11
CA CYS A 102 9.21 -4.55 -0.15
C CYS A 102 8.74 -3.25 0.48
N LEU A 103 7.43 -3.04 0.60
CA LEU A 103 6.89 -1.92 1.36
C LEU A 103 7.27 -2.00 2.83
N GLU A 104 7.14 -3.18 3.45
CA GLU A 104 7.60 -3.39 4.82
C GLU A 104 9.12 -3.19 4.96
N TYR A 105 9.90 -3.69 4.00
CA TYR A 105 11.34 -3.47 3.98
C TYR A 105 11.70 -1.98 3.96
N PHE A 106 11.09 -1.18 3.08
CA PHE A 106 11.37 0.25 2.97
C PHE A 106 10.76 1.10 4.11
N ARG A 107 9.71 0.61 4.76
CA ARG A 107 9.20 1.22 6.01
C ARG A 107 10.19 1.04 7.16
N ALA A 108 10.81 -0.14 7.25
CA ALA A 108 11.86 -0.42 8.23
C ALA A 108 13.21 0.23 7.84
N ASN A 109 13.48 0.37 6.55
CA ASN A 109 14.72 0.91 5.98
C ASN A 109 14.39 2.04 4.99
N PRO A 110 14.18 3.28 5.48
CA PRO A 110 13.85 4.41 4.61
C PRO A 110 14.94 4.59 3.56
N THR A 111 14.59 4.30 2.32
CA THR A 111 15.51 4.31 1.18
C THR A 111 14.90 5.16 0.07
N LYS A 112 15.68 6.10 -0.45
CA LYS A 112 15.30 6.91 -1.61
C LYS A 112 15.57 6.15 -2.90
N ALA A 113 14.82 6.46 -3.94
CA ALA A 113 14.99 5.83 -5.24
C ALA A 113 16.41 6.03 -5.81
N SER A 114 17.07 7.17 -5.50
CA SER A 114 18.47 7.42 -5.86
C SER A 114 19.49 6.52 -5.17
N GLU A 115 19.15 5.94 -4.02
CA GLU A 115 20.04 5.07 -3.23
C GLU A 115 19.99 3.61 -3.70
N CYS A 116 18.98 3.27 -4.50
CA CYS A 116 18.95 2.06 -5.29
C CYS A 116 19.76 2.30 -6.57
N GLN A 117 21.09 2.15 -6.50
CA GLN A 117 22.00 2.14 -7.66
C GLN A 117 22.28 0.73 -8.16
#